data_AF-A0A1Q7ZY14-F1
#
_entry.id   AF-A0A1Q7ZY14-F1
#
_cell.length_a   1.000
_cell.length_b   1.000
_cell.length_c   1.000
_cell.angle_alpha   90.00
_cell.angle_beta   90.00
_cell.angle_gamma   90.00
#
_symmetry.space_group_name_H-M   'P 1'
#
loop_
_entity.id
_entity.type
_entity.pdbx_description
1 polymer ?
#
loop_
_entity_poly.entity_id
_entity_poly.type
_entity_poly.pdbx_seq_one_letter_code
_entity_poly.pdbx_strand_id
1 'polypeptide(L)'
;MLERKWPEKYNTFGQVRWTGRIYGKGIAVDLPSIGGRVYQGVWGTAPFQYLYGSSSTLWSITLMPEWYLIIGMFAALFTLTLGWGPAILAGTGLTLAIALPAAQAGMNAARAKLSHFYKGREVFRSRITIFTLHLLQPLARLVGRIGGGLTPWRRRATRIRPKFLPSQMKMWRDRWEPPETTLRDLYTQLRSSGAVSRPGSDYDSWDLEIRGGLFGKSRLLLGVEDHPPGKQLLRYRIYPTYSLLLPLVLTPFAILSLVAGFSGAWLSSITSGTITFFIAINALIDSAFANGTFREFLKRAGAA
;
A
#
# COMPACT_ATOMS: atom_id res chain seq x y z
N MET A 1 6.45 -17.83 4.07
CA MET A 1 6.54 -16.41 4.49
C MET A 1 5.46 -16.09 5.52
N LEU A 2 5.77 -15.30 6.56
CA LEU A 2 4.84 -14.93 7.64
C LEU A 2 3.55 -14.25 7.13
N GLU A 3 3.64 -13.54 6.01
CA GLU A 3 2.50 -12.86 5.38
C GLU A 3 1.35 -13.82 5.00
N ARG A 4 1.65 -15.09 4.66
CA ARG A 4 0.61 -16.08 4.41
C ARG A 4 -0.20 -16.40 5.67
N LYS A 5 0.45 -16.33 6.84
CA LYS A 5 -0.16 -16.60 8.15
C LYS A 5 -0.86 -15.36 8.73
N TRP A 6 -0.35 -14.16 8.45
CA TRP A 6 -0.82 -12.90 9.04
C TRP A 6 -0.97 -11.77 8.01
N PRO A 7 -1.76 -11.94 6.93
CA PRO A 7 -1.83 -10.97 5.82
C PRO A 7 -2.23 -9.55 6.24
N GLU A 8 -3.00 -9.42 7.33
CA GLU A 8 -3.47 -8.17 7.92
C GLU A 8 -2.33 -7.26 8.44
N LYS A 9 -1.20 -7.84 8.87
CA LYS A 9 -0.05 -7.07 9.39
C LYS A 9 0.82 -6.47 8.29
N TYR A 10 0.61 -6.91 7.06
CA TYR A 10 1.40 -6.54 5.91
C TYR A 10 0.63 -5.55 5.03
N ASN A 11 1.28 -4.59 4.38
CA ASN A 11 0.65 -3.73 3.37
C ASN A 11 0.44 -4.48 2.03
N THR A 12 -0.10 -3.81 1.00
CA THR A 12 -0.36 -4.40 -0.33
C THR A 12 0.88 -5.02 -0.98
N PHE A 13 2.08 -4.63 -0.54
CA PHE A 13 3.36 -5.12 -1.04
C PHE A 13 4.06 -6.10 -0.10
N GLY A 14 3.39 -6.55 0.96
CA GLY A 14 4.00 -7.50 1.88
C GLY A 14 5.00 -6.87 2.84
N GLN A 15 4.87 -5.57 3.15
CA GLN A 15 5.66 -4.91 4.19
C GLN A 15 4.94 -4.92 5.52
N VAL A 16 5.64 -5.34 6.59
CA VAL A 16 5.11 -5.26 7.94
C VAL A 16 4.89 -3.78 8.28
N ARG A 17 3.66 -3.41 8.60
CA ARG A 17 3.41 -2.14 9.29
C ARG A 17 3.74 -2.35 10.76
N TRP A 18 4.97 -2.03 11.14
CA TRP A 18 5.40 -2.04 12.54
C TRP A 18 5.16 -0.65 13.12
N THR A 19 4.27 -0.58 14.12
CA THR A 19 3.91 0.67 14.82
C THR A 19 4.72 0.88 16.10
N GLY A 20 5.52 -0.10 16.52
CA GLY A 20 6.35 -0.01 17.73
C GLY A 20 7.65 0.75 17.50
N ARG A 21 8.19 1.37 18.55
CA ARG A 21 9.59 1.83 18.57
C ARG A 21 10.48 0.68 19.05
N ILE A 22 11.58 0.43 18.35
CA ILE A 22 12.66 -0.39 18.91
C ILE A 22 13.41 0.54 19.87
N TYR A 23 13.58 0.14 21.12
CA TYR A 23 14.34 0.88 22.13
C TYR A 23 15.82 0.96 21.72
N GLY A 24 16.14 1.91 20.86
CA GLY A 24 17.48 2.17 20.35
C GLY A 24 17.63 3.63 19.98
N LYS A 25 18.84 4.18 20.14
CA LYS A 25 19.20 5.54 19.74
C LYS A 25 19.33 5.63 18.21
N GLY A 26 18.22 5.45 17.50
CA GLY A 26 18.09 5.72 16.08
C GLY A 26 17.24 6.96 15.91
N ILE A 27 17.88 8.12 15.76
CA ILE A 27 17.21 9.40 15.54
C ILE A 27 16.60 9.36 14.14
N ALA A 28 15.31 9.02 14.08
CA ALA A 28 14.47 9.30 12.94
C ALA A 28 14.06 10.78 13.07
N VAL A 29 14.61 11.64 12.22
CA VAL A 29 14.21 13.05 12.14
C VAL A 29 12.80 13.11 11.57
N ASP A 30 11.91 13.79 12.27
CA ASP A 30 10.51 13.98 11.91
C ASP A 30 10.37 14.94 10.73
N LEU A 31 9.53 14.58 9.74
CA LEU A 31 8.79 15.59 9.00
C LEU A 31 7.45 15.76 9.72
N PRO A 32 7.06 16.99 10.13
CA PRO A 32 5.74 17.21 10.67
C PRO A 32 4.69 16.81 9.62
N SER A 33 3.72 16.01 10.03
CA SER A 33 2.51 15.76 9.23
C SER A 33 1.90 17.13 8.90
N ILE A 34 1.70 17.41 7.61
CA ILE A 34 1.19 18.70 7.09
C ILE A 34 -0.25 19.00 7.56
N GLY A 35 -0.90 18.07 8.27
CA GLY A 35 -2.15 18.30 8.98
C GLY A 35 -2.16 17.59 10.32
N GLY A 36 -2.75 18.24 11.33
CA GLY A 36 -3.04 17.65 12.63
C GLY A 36 -3.91 16.41 12.47
N ARG A 37 -3.55 15.33 13.16
CA ARG A 37 -4.37 14.11 13.23
C ARG A 37 -4.77 13.89 14.68
N VAL A 38 -6.04 13.61 14.89
CA VAL A 38 -6.59 13.32 16.22
C VAL A 38 -6.36 11.84 16.51
N TYR A 39 -5.78 11.54 17.67
CA TYR A 39 -5.72 10.17 18.16
C TYR A 39 -7.09 9.80 18.72
N GLN A 40 -7.70 8.78 18.15
CA GLN A 40 -9.02 8.28 18.54
C GLN A 40 -8.98 6.81 18.96
N GLY A 41 -7.82 6.15 18.87
CA GLY A 41 -7.70 4.71 19.11
C GLY A 41 -8.39 3.89 18.02
N VAL A 42 -8.14 2.59 18.00
CA VAL A 42 -8.82 1.69 17.06
C VAL A 42 -10.33 1.79 17.29
N TRP A 43 -11.09 2.11 16.24
CA TRP A 43 -12.55 2.28 16.26
C TRP A 43 -13.07 3.36 17.23
N GLY A 44 -12.28 4.39 17.54
CA GLY A 44 -12.74 5.47 18.42
C GLY A 44 -12.72 5.13 19.91
N THR A 45 -12.03 4.04 20.30
CA THR A 45 -12.02 3.54 21.68
C THR A 45 -11.09 4.29 22.63
N ALA A 46 -10.26 5.22 22.15
CA ALA A 46 -9.34 5.94 23.02
C ALA A 46 -10.05 6.98 23.88
N PRO A 47 -9.93 6.90 25.22
CA PRO A 47 -10.54 7.89 26.11
C PRO A 47 -9.75 9.21 26.17
N PHE A 48 -8.48 9.22 25.78
CA PHE A 48 -7.60 10.39 25.82
C PHE A 48 -6.65 10.45 24.62
N GLN A 49 -6.14 11.66 24.32
CA GLN A 49 -5.17 11.89 23.24
C GLN A 49 -3.80 11.28 23.56
N TYR A 50 -3.19 10.65 22.57
CA TYR A 50 -1.87 10.06 22.69
C TYR A 50 -0.79 11.14 22.62
N LEU A 51 0.08 11.20 23.63
CA LEU A 51 1.10 12.24 23.79
C LEU A 51 2.36 12.02 22.92
N TYR A 52 2.60 10.81 22.43
CA TYR A 52 3.83 10.48 21.70
C TYR A 52 3.62 10.49 20.18
N GLY A 53 4.45 11.24 19.45
CA GLY A 53 4.41 11.30 17.99
C GLY A 53 4.89 10.02 17.31
N SER A 54 4.26 9.66 16.19
CA SER A 54 4.81 8.69 15.24
C SER A 54 5.93 9.34 14.43
N SER A 55 7.11 8.73 14.40
CA SER A 55 8.24 9.19 13.59
C SER A 55 8.34 8.32 12.33
N SER A 56 8.29 8.95 11.15
CA SER A 56 8.51 8.27 9.88
C SER A 56 9.66 8.92 9.12
N THR A 57 10.76 8.20 8.93
CA THR A 57 11.88 8.67 8.12
C THR A 57 11.66 8.37 6.64
N LEU A 58 11.70 9.39 5.79
CA LEU A 58 11.59 9.25 4.32
C LEU A 58 12.71 8.39 3.71
N TRP A 59 13.88 8.35 4.35
CA TRP A 59 15.02 7.52 3.94
C TRP A 59 14.78 6.01 4.00
N SER A 60 13.69 5.57 4.66
CA SER A 60 13.29 4.16 4.64
C SER A 60 12.65 3.73 3.31
N ILE A 61 12.23 4.69 2.48
CA ILE A 61 11.52 4.44 1.22
C ILE A 61 12.45 3.84 0.16
N THR A 62 13.72 4.23 0.13
CA THR A 62 14.70 3.73 -0.85
C THR A 62 15.18 2.31 -0.55
N LEU A 63 14.97 1.81 0.68
CA LEU A 63 15.28 0.43 1.08
C LEU A 63 14.13 -0.55 0.82
N MET A 64 12.98 -0.05 0.38
CA MET A 64 11.82 -0.85 0.06
C MET A 64 12.13 -1.72 -1.19
N PRO A 65 11.93 -3.05 -1.15
CA PRO A 65 11.97 -3.90 -2.35
C PRO A 65 11.13 -3.36 -3.52
N GLU A 66 10.09 -2.60 -3.20
CA GLU A 66 9.15 -1.96 -4.10
C GLU A 66 9.79 -0.82 -4.90
N TRP A 67 10.92 -0.25 -4.46
CA TRP A 67 11.68 0.74 -5.23
C TRP A 67 12.15 0.19 -6.58
N TYR A 68 12.37 -1.12 -6.68
CA TYR A 68 12.70 -1.78 -7.94
C TYR A 68 11.52 -1.76 -8.95
N LEU A 69 10.28 -1.69 -8.47
CA LEU A 69 9.12 -1.48 -9.35
C LEU A 69 9.11 -0.06 -9.92
N ILE A 70 9.57 0.92 -9.15
CA ILE A 70 9.76 2.30 -9.62
C ILE A 70 10.88 2.35 -10.68
N ILE A 71 12.00 1.67 -10.44
CA ILE A 71 13.07 1.52 -11.45
C ILE A 71 12.52 0.86 -12.72
N GLY A 72 11.75 -0.23 -12.60
CA GLY A 72 11.13 -0.89 -13.74
C GLY A 72 10.14 -0.01 -14.50
N MET A 73 9.37 0.81 -13.79
CA MET A 73 8.47 1.81 -14.40
C MET A 73 9.25 2.86 -15.19
N PHE A 74 10.30 3.44 -14.62
CA PHE A 74 11.15 4.41 -15.33
C PHE A 74 11.88 3.77 -16.51
N ALA A 75 12.29 2.50 -16.39
CA ALA A 75 12.88 1.75 -17.50
C ALA A 75 11.87 1.58 -18.65
N ALA A 76 10.61 1.25 -18.35
CA ALA A 76 9.56 1.15 -19.36
C ALA A 76 9.22 2.51 -19.99
N LEU A 77 9.20 3.59 -19.21
CA LEU A 77 9.03 4.95 -19.76
C LEU A 77 10.21 5.33 -20.66
N PHE A 78 11.43 5.00 -20.26
CA PHE A 78 12.63 5.26 -21.06
C PHE A 78 12.60 4.50 -22.39
N THR A 79 12.26 3.21 -22.39
CA THR A 79 12.17 2.43 -23.63
C THR A 79 11.09 2.95 -24.56
N LEU A 80 9.92 3.32 -24.03
CA LEU A 80 8.84 3.94 -24.82
C LEU A 80 9.19 5.34 -25.31
N THR A 81 10.22 5.97 -24.74
CA THR A 81 10.69 7.28 -25.16
C THR A 81 11.98 7.26 -25.95
N LEU A 82 12.52 6.10 -26.31
CA LEU A 82 13.69 6.04 -27.19
C LEU A 82 13.34 6.63 -28.57
N GLY A 83 14.18 7.55 -29.05
CA GLY A 83 14.05 8.12 -30.39
C GLY A 83 13.40 9.50 -30.48
N TRP A 84 13.03 10.14 -29.36
CA TRP A 84 12.52 11.52 -29.35
C TRP A 84 12.79 12.27 -28.03
N GLY A 85 12.51 13.57 -28.00
CA GLY A 85 12.89 14.50 -26.92
C GLY A 85 12.62 14.04 -25.47
N PRO A 86 11.47 13.43 -25.14
CA PRO A 86 11.18 12.94 -23.79
C PRO A 86 12.14 11.87 -23.24
N ALA A 87 12.98 11.25 -24.09
CA ALA A 87 13.98 10.25 -23.67
C ALA A 87 14.91 10.77 -22.56
N ILE A 88 15.29 12.05 -22.64
CA ILE A 88 16.24 12.66 -21.69
C ILE A 88 15.60 12.76 -20.30
N LEU A 89 14.31 13.10 -20.23
CA LEU A 89 13.58 13.19 -18.96
C LEU A 89 13.35 11.81 -18.35
N ALA A 90 12.94 10.83 -19.15
CA ALA A 90 12.78 9.46 -18.67
C ALA A 90 14.11 8.84 -18.25
N GLY A 91 15.18 9.12 -19.01
CA GLY A 91 16.54 8.66 -18.74
C GLY A 91 17.13 9.27 -17.48
N THR A 92 16.98 10.58 -17.26
CA THR A 92 17.41 11.23 -16.02
C THR A 92 16.62 10.72 -14.80
N GLY A 93 15.31 10.48 -14.95
CA GLY A 93 14.50 9.82 -13.92
C GLY A 93 15.01 8.42 -13.58
N LEU A 94 15.34 7.61 -14.60
CA LEU A 94 15.88 6.27 -14.44
C LEU A 94 17.25 6.28 -13.75
N THR A 95 18.16 7.16 -14.15
CA THR A 95 19.49 7.26 -13.53
C THR A 95 19.39 7.68 -12.07
N LEU A 96 18.52 8.64 -11.73
CA LEU A 96 18.25 9.03 -10.34
C LEU A 96 17.65 7.88 -9.52
N ALA A 97 16.68 7.16 -10.09
CA ALA A 97 16.03 6.02 -9.42
C ALA A 97 17.03 4.89 -9.11
N ILE A 98 18.03 4.67 -9.96
CA ILE A 98 19.11 3.68 -9.74
C ILE A 98 20.18 4.23 -8.80
N ALA A 99 20.53 5.51 -8.92
CA ALA A 99 21.58 6.14 -8.13
C ALA A 99 21.24 6.18 -6.64
N LEU A 100 19.96 6.34 -6.27
CA LEU A 100 19.53 6.42 -4.88
C LEU A 100 19.82 5.12 -4.07
N PRO A 101 19.39 3.91 -4.49
CA PRO A 101 19.79 2.66 -3.85
C PRO A 101 21.30 2.42 -3.89
N ALA A 102 21.97 2.79 -4.98
CA ALA A 102 23.42 2.64 -5.11
C ALA A 102 24.18 3.54 -4.10
N ALA A 103 23.78 4.80 -3.97
CA ALA A 103 24.35 5.72 -2.99
C ALA A 103 24.13 5.21 -1.56
N GLN A 104 22.94 4.71 -1.25
CA GLN A 104 22.64 4.15 0.07
C GLN A 104 23.43 2.87 0.37
N ALA A 105 23.54 1.95 -0.59
CA ALA A 105 24.39 0.77 -0.48
C ALA A 105 25.87 1.15 -0.28
N GLY A 106 26.33 2.18 -0.99
CA GLY A 106 27.67 2.75 -0.86
C GLY A 106 27.91 3.34 0.53
N MET A 107 26.97 4.14 1.06
CA MET A 107 27.03 4.70 2.41
C MET A 107 27.02 3.62 3.49
N ASN A 108 26.21 2.57 3.33
CA ASN A 108 26.17 1.45 4.27
C ASN A 108 27.45 0.61 4.24
N ALA A 109 28.01 0.36 3.04
CA ALA A 109 29.31 -0.28 2.88
C ALA A 109 30.47 0.58 3.39
N ALA A 110 30.36 1.91 3.30
CA ALA A 110 31.32 2.86 3.85
C ALA A 110 31.34 2.84 5.39
N ARG A 111 30.15 2.80 6.01
CA ARG A 111 29.95 2.84 7.47
C ARG A 111 30.07 1.49 8.16
N ALA A 112 30.17 0.38 7.42
CA ALA A 112 30.34 -0.94 7.99
C ALA A 112 31.65 -1.02 8.81
N LYS A 113 31.53 -1.37 10.09
CA LYS A 113 32.70 -1.62 10.96
C LYS A 113 33.34 -2.95 10.53
N LEU A 114 34.42 -2.85 9.76
CA LEU A 114 35.24 -3.99 9.39
C LEU A 114 36.24 -4.29 10.51
N SER A 115 36.54 -5.56 10.71
CA SER A 115 37.51 -5.99 11.71
C SER A 115 38.88 -5.36 11.46
N HIS A 116 39.59 -4.99 12.53
CA HIS A 116 40.90 -4.34 12.44
C HIS A 116 41.98 -5.23 11.79
N PHE A 117 41.73 -6.53 11.61
CA PHE A 117 42.66 -7.47 11.00
C PHE A 117 42.73 -7.41 9.46
N TYR A 118 41.80 -6.74 8.79
CA TYR A 118 41.78 -6.68 7.32
C TYR A 118 42.74 -5.61 6.78
N LYS A 119 43.58 -5.99 5.79
CA LYS A 119 44.48 -5.05 5.08
C LYS A 119 43.84 -4.50 3.80
N GLY A 120 44.33 -3.38 3.27
CA GLY A 120 43.65 -2.54 2.27
C GLY A 120 42.88 -3.27 1.13
N ARG A 121 43.48 -4.30 0.52
CA ARG A 121 42.82 -5.11 -0.54
C ARG A 121 41.64 -5.94 -0.02
N GLU A 122 41.73 -6.48 1.18
CA GLU A 122 40.68 -7.27 1.84
C GLU A 122 39.55 -6.39 2.35
N VAL A 123 39.88 -5.19 2.83
CA VAL A 123 38.90 -4.14 3.17
C VAL A 123 38.10 -3.76 1.93
N PHE A 124 38.77 -3.51 0.80
CA PHE A 124 38.12 -3.16 -0.45
C PHE A 124 37.20 -4.28 -0.98
N ARG A 125 37.70 -5.53 -1.01
CA ARG A 125 36.89 -6.71 -1.37
C ARG A 125 35.67 -6.85 -0.47
N SER A 126 35.84 -6.72 0.84
CA SER A 126 34.74 -6.81 1.81
C SER A 126 33.70 -5.70 1.60
N ARG A 127 34.13 -4.47 1.32
CA ARG A 127 33.22 -3.35 1.00
C ARG A 127 32.43 -3.58 -0.28
N ILE A 128 33.06 -4.10 -1.34
CA ILE A 128 32.36 -4.47 -2.59
C ILE A 128 31.33 -5.57 -2.32
N THR A 129 31.69 -6.59 -1.54
CA THR A 129 30.75 -7.66 -1.18
C THR A 129 29.58 -7.09 -0.39
N ILE A 130 29.82 -6.22 0.60
CA ILE A 130 28.77 -5.57 1.39
C ILE A 130 27.87 -4.72 0.48
N PHE A 131 28.44 -3.93 -0.43
CA PHE A 131 27.70 -3.13 -1.41
C PHE A 131 26.80 -4.01 -2.29
N THR A 132 27.38 -5.08 -2.86
CA THR A 132 26.67 -6.00 -3.76
C THR A 132 25.54 -6.72 -3.02
N LEU A 133 25.77 -7.16 -1.79
CA LEU A 133 24.75 -7.79 -0.96
C LEU A 133 23.61 -6.81 -0.61
N HIS A 134 23.91 -5.54 -0.33
CA HIS A 134 22.88 -4.52 -0.09
C HIS A 134 22.02 -4.25 -1.33
N LEU A 135 22.58 -4.36 -2.53
CA LEU A 135 21.82 -4.26 -3.78
C LEU A 135 21.03 -5.55 -4.11
N LEU A 136 21.58 -6.73 -3.80
CA LEU A 136 20.92 -8.00 -4.07
C LEU A 136 19.81 -8.30 -3.06
N GLN A 137 19.93 -7.83 -1.82
CA GLN A 137 18.99 -8.15 -0.74
C GLN A 137 17.53 -7.77 -1.07
N PRO A 138 17.20 -6.55 -1.56
CA PRO A 138 15.81 -6.22 -1.89
C PRO A 138 15.32 -6.95 -3.15
N LEU A 139 16.20 -7.18 -4.13
CA LEU A 139 15.86 -7.93 -5.34
C LEU A 139 15.50 -9.39 -5.01
N ALA A 140 16.33 -10.07 -4.20
CA ALA A 140 16.09 -11.43 -3.75
C ALA A 140 14.79 -11.52 -2.93
N ARG A 141 14.48 -10.51 -2.10
CA ARG A 141 13.20 -10.41 -1.39
C ARG A 141 12.02 -10.26 -2.35
N LEU A 142 12.15 -9.44 -3.39
CA LEU A 142 11.09 -9.24 -4.39
C LEU A 142 10.84 -10.52 -5.18
N VAL A 143 11.90 -11.18 -5.68
CA VAL A 143 11.80 -12.46 -6.40
C VAL A 143 11.20 -13.54 -5.51
N GLY A 144 11.64 -13.65 -4.25
CA GLY A 144 11.07 -14.58 -3.28
C GLY A 144 9.59 -14.31 -2.98
N ARG A 145 9.15 -13.04 -3.00
CA ARG A 145 7.74 -12.67 -2.84
C ARG A 145 6.91 -13.05 -4.07
N ILE A 146 7.42 -12.76 -5.27
CA ILE A 146 6.75 -13.11 -6.54
C ILE A 146 6.63 -14.64 -6.66
N GLY A 147 7.73 -15.37 -6.46
CA GLY A 147 7.74 -16.84 -6.51
C GLY A 147 6.97 -17.51 -5.37
N GLY A 148 6.86 -16.85 -4.21
CA GLY A 148 6.06 -17.31 -3.08
C GLY A 148 4.55 -17.10 -3.21
N GLY A 149 4.07 -16.61 -4.36
CA GLY A 149 2.64 -16.38 -4.62
C GLY A 149 2.04 -15.19 -3.85
N LEU A 150 2.89 -14.31 -3.31
CA LEU A 150 2.49 -13.03 -2.71
C LEU A 150 2.35 -11.98 -3.81
N THR A 151 1.59 -12.34 -4.85
CA THR A 151 1.31 -11.45 -5.96
C THR A 151 0.44 -10.30 -5.45
N PRO A 152 0.84 -9.03 -5.64
CA PRO A 152 0.05 -7.87 -5.24
C PRO A 152 -1.36 -7.81 -5.88
N TRP A 153 -1.58 -8.64 -6.89
CA TRP A 153 -2.78 -8.74 -7.74
C TRP A 153 -3.75 -9.85 -7.31
N ARG A 154 -3.53 -10.50 -6.15
CA ARG A 154 -4.34 -11.66 -5.74
C ARG A 154 -5.73 -11.25 -5.26
N ARG A 155 -6.74 -11.47 -6.10
CA ARG A 155 -8.16 -11.39 -5.73
C ARG A 155 -8.53 -12.63 -4.92
N ARG A 156 -8.60 -12.51 -3.58
CA ARG A 156 -9.00 -13.63 -2.70
C ARG A 156 -10.51 -13.83 -2.59
N ALA A 157 -11.32 -12.86 -3.02
CA ALA A 157 -12.77 -12.95 -3.05
C ALA A 157 -13.25 -13.27 -4.47
N THR A 158 -13.42 -14.56 -4.79
CA THR A 158 -13.58 -15.03 -6.18
C THR A 158 -15.04 -15.20 -6.65
N ARG A 159 -16.06 -14.98 -5.80
CA ARG A 159 -17.47 -15.23 -6.17
C ARG A 159 -18.45 -14.14 -5.73
N ILE A 160 -18.09 -12.87 -5.92
CA ILE A 160 -18.92 -11.75 -5.45
C ILE A 160 -19.19 -10.78 -6.59
N ARG A 161 -20.42 -10.26 -6.66
CA ARG A 161 -20.83 -9.30 -7.68
C ARG A 161 -20.09 -7.97 -7.45
N PRO A 162 -19.34 -7.43 -8.43
CA PRO A 162 -18.63 -6.17 -8.27
C PRO A 162 -19.62 -5.01 -8.11
N LYS A 163 -19.29 -4.04 -7.25
CA LYS A 163 -20.07 -2.81 -7.06
C LYS A 163 -19.16 -1.59 -7.15
N PHE A 164 -19.32 -0.81 -8.21
CA PHE A 164 -18.42 0.33 -8.49
C PHE A 164 -18.74 1.58 -7.66
N LEU A 165 -19.99 1.75 -7.23
CA LEU A 165 -20.45 2.96 -6.55
C LEU A 165 -20.43 2.81 -5.02
N PRO A 166 -20.17 3.90 -4.28
CA PRO A 166 -20.41 3.94 -2.84
C PRO A 166 -21.81 3.43 -2.51
N SER A 167 -21.93 2.73 -1.39
CA SER A 167 -23.20 2.15 -0.94
C SER A 167 -23.40 2.45 0.54
N GLN A 168 -24.65 2.71 0.90
CA GLN A 168 -25.08 2.80 2.29
C GLN A 168 -26.01 1.64 2.58
N MET A 169 -25.87 1.05 3.76
CA MET A 169 -26.74 -0.04 4.22
C MET A 169 -27.17 0.24 5.65
N LYS A 170 -28.37 -0.19 6.01
CA LYS A 170 -28.95 0.00 7.34
C LYS A 170 -29.31 -1.35 7.95
N MET A 171 -29.10 -1.48 9.25
CA MET A 171 -29.51 -2.66 10.01
C MET A 171 -30.10 -2.20 11.33
N TRP A 172 -31.32 -2.66 11.62
CA TRP A 172 -31.93 -2.50 12.93
C TRP A 172 -31.51 -3.63 13.84
N ARG A 173 -31.30 -3.30 15.10
CA ARG A 173 -31.00 -4.25 16.16
C ARG A 173 -31.89 -3.96 17.36
N ASP A 174 -32.48 -5.01 17.91
CA ASP A 174 -33.39 -4.89 19.06
C ASP A 174 -32.69 -4.81 20.41
N ARG A 175 -31.40 -5.18 20.46
CA ARG A 175 -30.58 -5.14 21.67
C ARG A 175 -29.39 -4.22 21.47
N TRP A 176 -29.09 -3.43 22.50
CA TRP A 176 -27.89 -2.62 22.52
C TRP A 176 -26.65 -3.50 22.63
N GLU A 177 -25.67 -3.27 21.76
CA GLU A 177 -24.31 -3.76 21.95
C GLU A 177 -23.30 -2.66 21.60
N PRO A 178 -22.07 -2.74 22.15
CA PRO A 178 -21.01 -1.81 21.79
C PRO A 178 -20.66 -1.91 20.29
N PRO A 179 -20.40 -0.78 19.60
CA PRO A 179 -20.00 -0.80 18.19
C PRO A 179 -18.73 -1.63 17.93
N GLU A 180 -17.82 -1.70 18.91
CA GLU A 180 -16.57 -2.43 18.83
C GLU A 180 -16.79 -3.94 18.72
N THR A 181 -17.81 -4.49 19.39
CA THR A 181 -18.13 -5.92 19.28
C THR A 181 -18.61 -6.25 17.88
N THR A 182 -19.48 -5.40 17.34
CA THR A 182 -19.99 -5.52 15.96
C THR A 182 -18.85 -5.47 14.93
N LEU A 183 -17.93 -4.52 15.07
CA LEU A 183 -16.77 -4.40 14.17
C LEU A 183 -15.79 -5.56 14.33
N ARG A 184 -15.58 -6.04 15.55
CA ARG A 184 -14.73 -7.20 15.83
C ARG A 184 -15.30 -8.47 15.21
N ASP A 185 -16.60 -8.68 15.33
CA ASP A 185 -17.28 -9.85 14.78
C ASP A 185 -17.33 -9.81 13.25
N LEU A 186 -17.57 -8.63 12.67
CA LEU A 186 -17.46 -8.46 11.22
C LEU A 186 -16.02 -8.71 10.74
N TYR A 187 -15.02 -8.24 11.49
CA TYR A 187 -13.61 -8.49 11.17
C TYR A 187 -13.25 -9.98 11.24
N THR A 188 -13.70 -10.72 12.26
CA THR A 188 -13.43 -12.16 12.38
C THR A 188 -14.11 -12.97 11.27
N GLN A 189 -15.34 -12.61 10.89
CA GLN A 189 -16.06 -13.23 9.77
C GLN A 189 -15.37 -12.95 8.42
N LEU A 190 -14.91 -11.73 8.20
CA LEU A 190 -14.15 -11.39 7.00
C LEU A 190 -12.84 -12.19 6.95
N ARG A 191 -12.15 -12.32 8.08
CA ARG A 191 -10.90 -13.09 8.17
C ARG A 191 -11.12 -14.58 7.90
N SER A 192 -12.17 -15.19 8.45
CA SER A 192 -12.47 -16.61 8.25
C SER A 192 -12.85 -16.93 6.80
N SER A 193 -13.45 -15.97 6.09
CA SER A 193 -13.77 -16.10 4.67
C SER A 193 -12.56 -15.99 3.72
N GLY A 194 -11.37 -15.67 4.26
CA GLY A 194 -10.16 -15.48 3.49
C GLY A 194 -10.04 -14.08 2.85
N ALA A 195 -10.96 -13.16 3.13
CA ALA A 195 -10.81 -11.76 2.73
C ALA A 195 -9.63 -11.14 3.48
N VAL A 196 -8.80 -10.36 2.77
CA VAL A 196 -7.72 -9.60 3.40
C VAL A 196 -8.31 -8.31 3.93
N SER A 197 -8.86 -8.38 5.15
CA SER A 197 -9.40 -7.26 5.89
C SER A 197 -8.36 -6.69 6.87
N ARG A 198 -8.55 -5.43 7.26
CA ARG A 198 -7.74 -4.76 8.27
C ARG A 198 -8.61 -3.78 9.08
N PRO A 199 -8.39 -3.67 10.40
CA PRO A 199 -8.93 -2.58 11.20
C PRO A 199 -8.24 -1.23 10.93
N GLY A 200 -9.01 -0.15 11.10
CA GLY A 200 -8.51 1.22 11.14
C GLY A 200 -7.34 1.36 12.12
N SER A 201 -6.37 2.22 11.78
CA SER A 201 -5.38 2.68 12.73
C SER A 201 -6.00 3.63 13.76
N ASP A 202 -5.26 3.93 14.83
CA ASP A 202 -5.65 4.87 15.87
C ASP A 202 -5.95 6.32 15.42
N TYR A 203 -5.62 6.65 14.18
CA TYR A 203 -5.80 7.97 13.56
C TYR A 203 -6.65 7.91 12.29
N ASP A 204 -7.11 6.73 11.88
CA ASP A 204 -7.83 6.52 10.63
C ASP A 204 -9.32 6.82 10.84
N SER A 205 -9.91 7.68 10.01
CA SER A 205 -11.34 8.05 10.06
C SER A 205 -12.29 6.97 9.48
N TRP A 206 -11.87 5.72 9.45
CA TRP A 206 -12.59 4.58 8.89
C TRP A 206 -12.32 3.33 9.73
N ASP A 207 -13.28 2.40 9.77
CA ASP A 207 -13.25 1.32 10.75
C ASP A 207 -12.62 0.03 10.21
N LEU A 208 -12.99 -0.36 8.98
CA LEU A 208 -12.47 -1.56 8.32
C LEU A 208 -12.09 -1.26 6.86
N GLU A 209 -10.99 -1.85 6.39
CA GLU A 209 -10.54 -1.80 4.99
C GLU A 209 -10.41 -3.23 4.46
N ILE A 210 -11.01 -3.49 3.29
CA ILE A 210 -10.79 -4.73 2.52
C ILE A 210 -9.93 -4.40 1.31
N ARG A 211 -8.97 -5.28 1.02
CA ARG A 211 -8.13 -5.18 -0.17
C ARG A 211 -8.74 -5.94 -1.34
N GLY A 212 -8.90 -5.24 -2.46
CA GLY A 212 -9.36 -5.81 -3.72
C GLY A 212 -8.23 -6.24 -4.65
N GLY A 213 -7.07 -5.61 -4.53
CA GLY A 213 -5.86 -5.91 -5.32
C GLY A 213 -4.76 -4.87 -5.09
N LEU A 214 -4.02 -4.53 -6.15
CA LEU A 214 -2.86 -3.66 -6.06
C LEU A 214 -3.24 -2.19 -5.88
N PHE A 215 -4.23 -1.75 -6.65
CA PHE A 215 -4.62 -0.35 -6.73
C PHE A 215 -5.95 -0.07 -6.04
N GLY A 216 -6.88 -1.03 -6.10
CA GLY A 216 -8.24 -0.87 -5.58
C GLY A 216 -8.43 -1.46 -4.17
N LYS A 217 -9.14 -0.70 -3.35
CA LYS A 217 -9.54 -1.06 -1.98
C LYS A 217 -10.96 -0.61 -1.73
N SER A 218 -11.53 -1.06 -0.61
CA SER A 218 -12.79 -0.53 -0.11
C SER A 218 -12.68 -0.29 1.40
N ARG A 219 -13.35 0.76 1.87
CA ARG A 219 -13.44 1.11 3.28
C ARG A 219 -14.88 1.10 3.74
N LEU A 220 -15.04 0.70 4.99
CA LEU A 220 -16.28 0.68 5.74
C LEU A 220 -16.18 1.69 6.87
N LEU A 221 -17.24 2.46 7.04
CA LEU A 221 -17.50 3.28 8.22
C LEU A 221 -18.84 2.86 8.83
N LEU A 222 -18.86 2.64 10.13
CA LEU A 222 -20.05 2.31 10.93
C LEU A 222 -20.48 3.56 11.70
N GLY A 223 -21.72 3.98 11.52
CA GLY A 223 -22.42 4.89 12.42
C GLY A 223 -23.45 4.11 13.24
N VAL A 224 -23.57 4.42 14.52
CA VAL A 224 -24.57 3.83 15.41
C VAL A 224 -25.47 4.93 15.95
N GLU A 225 -26.77 4.72 15.86
CA GLU A 225 -27.80 5.58 16.43
C GLU A 225 -28.55 4.78 17.51
N ASP A 226 -28.44 5.22 18.76
CA ASP A 226 -29.12 4.59 19.90
C ASP A 226 -30.55 5.13 20.02
N HIS A 227 -31.53 4.21 20.06
CA HIS A 227 -32.95 4.50 20.14
C HIS A 227 -33.60 3.84 21.37
N PRO A 228 -34.36 4.57 22.20
CA PRO A 228 -35.15 3.97 23.26
C PRO A 228 -36.27 3.05 22.72
N PRO A 229 -36.62 1.92 23.37
CA PRO A 229 -35.97 1.32 24.54
C PRO A 229 -34.89 0.29 24.10
N GLY A 230 -33.63 0.70 24.04
CA GLY A 230 -32.49 -0.20 23.80
C GLY A 230 -32.32 -0.72 22.36
N LYS A 231 -33.06 -0.16 21.40
CA LYS A 231 -32.89 -0.43 19.98
C LYS A 231 -31.70 0.33 19.43
N GLN A 232 -31.04 -0.23 18.44
CA GLN A 232 -29.95 0.44 17.74
C GLN A 232 -30.17 0.41 16.24
N LEU A 233 -29.91 1.53 15.58
CA LEU A 233 -29.82 1.61 14.13
C LEU A 233 -28.35 1.71 13.72
N LEU A 234 -27.88 0.68 13.02
CA LEU A 234 -26.54 0.62 12.47
C LEU A 234 -26.58 1.13 11.03
N ARG A 235 -25.75 2.13 10.72
CA ARG A 235 -25.59 2.70 9.38
C ARG A 235 -24.18 2.40 8.87
N TYR A 236 -24.10 1.60 7.82
CA TYR A 236 -22.85 1.24 7.17
C TYR A 236 -22.66 2.11 5.93
N ARG A 237 -21.54 2.84 5.85
CA ARG A 237 -21.10 3.52 4.64
C ARG A 237 -19.91 2.77 4.05
N ILE A 238 -20.09 2.22 2.86
CA ILE A 238 -19.08 1.50 2.11
C ILE A 238 -18.66 2.36 0.92
N TYR A 239 -17.37 2.59 0.73
CA TYR A 239 -16.88 3.37 -0.40
C TYR A 239 -15.57 2.82 -0.96
N PRO A 240 -15.37 2.85 -2.28
CA PRO A 240 -14.12 2.47 -2.90
C PRO A 240 -13.04 3.52 -2.59
N THR A 241 -11.81 3.05 -2.37
CA THR A 241 -10.63 3.91 -2.25
C THR A 241 -9.49 3.35 -3.10
N TYR A 242 -8.57 4.23 -3.50
CA TYR A 242 -7.44 3.86 -4.33
C TYR A 242 -6.14 4.04 -3.55
N SER A 243 -5.16 3.18 -3.87
CA SER A 243 -3.79 3.32 -3.36
C SER A 243 -3.13 4.60 -3.90
N LEU A 244 -2.24 5.21 -3.11
CA LEU A 244 -1.38 6.33 -3.55
C LEU A 244 -0.52 5.96 -4.76
N LEU A 245 -0.31 4.68 -5.03
CA LEU A 245 0.45 4.22 -6.17
C LEU A 245 -0.31 4.29 -7.49
N LEU A 246 -1.64 4.31 -7.44
CA LEU A 246 -2.43 4.45 -8.66
C LEU A 246 -2.06 5.75 -9.40
N PRO A 247 -2.16 6.95 -8.79
CA PRO A 247 -1.75 8.16 -9.49
C PRO A 247 -0.25 8.16 -9.81
N LEU A 248 0.61 7.62 -8.94
CA LEU A 248 2.06 7.58 -9.19
C LEU A 248 2.44 6.83 -10.48
N VAL A 249 1.75 5.73 -10.78
CA VAL A 249 2.02 4.92 -11.99
C VAL A 249 1.15 5.36 -13.16
N LEU A 250 -0.11 5.74 -12.92
CA LEU A 250 -1.04 6.10 -13.99
C LEU A 250 -0.67 7.43 -14.66
N THR A 251 -0.27 8.45 -13.90
CA THR A 251 -0.04 9.79 -14.46
C THR A 251 1.14 9.87 -15.43
N PRO A 252 2.32 9.23 -15.19
CA PRO A 252 3.42 9.29 -16.14
C PRO A 252 3.08 8.63 -17.48
N PHE A 253 2.39 7.47 -17.46
CA PHE A 253 1.97 6.81 -18.69
C PHE A 253 0.86 7.57 -19.42
N ALA A 254 -0.07 8.19 -18.70
CA ALA A 254 -1.11 9.03 -19.30
C ALA A 254 -0.52 10.28 -19.96
N ILE A 255 0.40 10.97 -19.28
CA ILE A 255 1.12 12.13 -19.83
C ILE A 255 1.92 11.71 -21.06
N LEU A 256 2.65 10.59 -20.98
CA LEU A 256 3.41 10.08 -22.11
C LEU A 256 2.49 9.79 -23.30
N SER A 257 1.32 9.19 -23.09
CA SER A 257 0.37 8.88 -24.18
C SER A 257 -0.11 10.13 -24.91
N LEU A 258 -0.41 11.19 -24.17
CA LEU A 258 -0.85 12.48 -24.73
C LEU A 258 0.28 13.18 -25.48
N VAL A 259 1.43 13.38 -24.84
CA VAL A 259 2.60 14.03 -25.45
C VAL A 259 3.01 13.29 -26.71
N ALA A 260 3.01 11.95 -26.64
CA ALA A 260 3.34 11.07 -27.75
C ALA A 260 2.43 11.23 -28.96
N GLY A 261 1.13 11.40 -28.71
CA GLY A 261 0.14 11.62 -29.75
C GLY A 261 0.37 12.94 -30.47
N PHE A 262 0.69 14.01 -29.73
CA PHE A 262 0.95 15.33 -30.32
C PHE A 262 2.26 15.40 -31.11
N SER A 263 3.30 14.67 -30.70
CA SER A 263 4.58 14.62 -31.41
C SER A 263 4.64 13.57 -32.53
N GLY A 264 3.53 12.88 -32.81
CA GLY A 264 3.41 11.98 -33.95
C GLY A 264 4.06 10.59 -33.79
N ALA A 265 4.60 10.23 -32.62
CA ALA A 265 5.02 8.84 -32.39
C ALA A 265 3.87 8.02 -31.81
N TRP A 266 3.03 7.60 -32.75
CA TRP A 266 1.83 6.79 -32.54
C TRP A 266 2.09 5.51 -31.76
N LEU A 267 3.22 4.83 -32.01
CA LEU A 267 3.55 3.58 -31.33
C LEU A 267 3.64 3.78 -29.82
N SER A 268 4.44 4.75 -29.37
CA SER A 268 4.59 5.09 -27.95
C SER A 268 3.28 5.61 -27.34
N SER A 269 2.47 6.34 -28.12
CA SER A 269 1.16 6.84 -27.66
C SER A 269 0.17 5.71 -27.39
N ILE A 270 0.03 4.76 -28.33
CA ILE A 270 -0.88 3.63 -28.24
C ILE A 270 -0.45 2.66 -27.13
N THR A 271 0.85 2.35 -27.03
CA THR A 271 1.35 1.44 -25.99
C THR A 271 1.19 2.03 -24.60
N SER A 272 1.53 3.31 -24.39
CA SER A 272 1.34 3.96 -23.09
C SER A 272 -0.14 4.17 -22.76
N GLY A 273 -0.98 4.46 -23.76
CA GLY A 273 -2.43 4.57 -23.61
C GLY A 273 -3.09 3.24 -23.22
N THR A 274 -2.70 2.13 -23.87
CA THR A 274 -3.19 0.79 -23.51
C THR A 274 -2.76 0.39 -22.10
N ILE A 275 -1.49 0.63 -21.73
CA ILE A 275 -1.01 0.42 -20.35
C ILE A 275 -1.85 1.24 -19.35
N THR A 276 -2.07 2.52 -19.64
CA THR A 276 -2.87 3.42 -18.79
C THR A 276 -4.30 2.89 -18.62
N PHE A 277 -4.94 2.47 -19.71
CA PHE A 277 -6.27 1.86 -19.69
C PHE A 277 -6.31 0.58 -18.85
N PHE A 278 -5.34 -0.32 -19.01
CA PHE A 278 -5.24 -1.55 -18.22
C PHE A 278 -5.02 -1.28 -16.72
N ILE A 279 -4.26 -0.26 -16.35
CA ILE A 279 -4.07 0.13 -14.95
C ILE A 279 -5.39 0.68 -14.37
N ALA A 280 -6.04 1.60 -15.09
CA ALA A 280 -7.28 2.21 -14.66
C ALA A 280 -8.41 1.17 -14.50
N ILE A 281 -8.58 0.28 -15.47
CA ILE A 281 -9.61 -0.75 -15.42
C ILE A 281 -9.35 -1.76 -14.30
N ASN A 282 -8.09 -2.17 -14.07
CA ASN A 282 -7.75 -3.05 -12.96
C ASN A 282 -8.01 -2.37 -11.60
N ALA A 283 -7.68 -1.09 -11.47
CA ALA A 283 -7.96 -0.34 -10.25
C ALA A 283 -9.47 -0.25 -9.94
N LEU A 284 -10.28 0.00 -10.97
CA LEU A 284 -11.74 0.02 -10.88
C LEU A 284 -12.32 -1.35 -10.52
N ILE A 285 -11.83 -2.41 -11.17
CA ILE A 285 -12.29 -3.77 -10.91
C ILE A 285 -11.91 -4.19 -9.48
N ASP A 286 -10.68 -3.93 -9.07
CA ASP A 286 -10.19 -4.27 -7.72
C ASP A 286 -11.03 -3.55 -6.65
N SER A 287 -11.30 -2.25 -6.81
CA SER A 287 -12.12 -1.50 -5.85
C SER A 287 -13.57 -1.98 -5.84
N ALA A 288 -14.12 -2.34 -7.00
CA ALA A 288 -15.48 -2.83 -7.13
C ALA A 288 -15.68 -4.21 -6.50
N PHE A 289 -14.71 -5.12 -6.60
CA PHE A 289 -14.73 -6.40 -5.90
C PHE A 289 -14.64 -6.22 -4.38
N ALA A 290 -13.75 -5.34 -3.90
CA ALA A 290 -13.62 -5.04 -2.48
C ALA A 290 -14.91 -4.43 -1.88
N ASN A 291 -15.56 -3.55 -2.65
CA ASN A 291 -16.83 -2.95 -2.25
C ASN A 291 -17.98 -3.96 -2.27
N GLY A 292 -18.00 -4.83 -3.30
CA GLY A 292 -18.92 -5.95 -3.40
C GLY A 292 -18.81 -6.91 -2.22
N THR A 293 -17.59 -7.20 -1.75
CA THR A 293 -17.38 -8.05 -0.58
C THR A 293 -18.04 -7.51 0.67
N PHE A 294 -17.81 -6.25 1.04
CA PHE A 294 -18.47 -5.67 2.22
C PHE A 294 -19.99 -5.74 2.10
N ARG A 295 -20.53 -5.41 0.92
CA ARG A 295 -21.97 -5.42 0.70
C ARG A 295 -22.57 -6.81 0.86
N GLU A 296 -21.96 -7.85 0.30
CA GLU A 296 -22.46 -9.23 0.45
C GLU A 296 -22.38 -9.72 1.90
N PHE A 297 -21.30 -9.40 2.63
CA PHE A 297 -21.19 -9.75 4.04
C PHE A 297 -22.26 -9.06 4.89
N LEU A 298 -22.47 -7.76 4.67
CA LEU A 298 -23.49 -6.99 5.38
C LEU A 298 -24.91 -7.45 5.04
N LYS A 299 -25.17 -7.81 3.78
CA LYS A 299 -26.46 -8.40 3.38
C LYS A 299 -26.73 -9.71 4.10
N ARG A 300 -25.72 -10.59 4.21
CA ARG A 300 -25.84 -11.85 4.95
C ARG A 300 -26.07 -11.63 6.45
N ALA A 301 -25.56 -10.54 7.00
CA ALA A 301 -25.81 -10.12 8.38
C ALA A 301 -27.18 -9.47 8.59
N GLY A 302 -27.98 -9.26 7.53
CA GLY A 302 -29.33 -8.68 7.61
C GLY A 302 -29.39 -7.17 7.37
N ALA A 303 -28.31 -6.54 6.93
CA ALA A 303 -28.33 -5.13 6.52
C ALA A 303 -28.94 -4.97 5.11
N ALA A 304 -29.76 -3.93 4.93
CA ALA A 304 -30.43 -3.59 3.67
C ALA A 304 -29.89 -2.29 3.07
#